data_AF-A0A969JWF4-F1
#
_entry.id   AF-A0A969JWF4-F1
#
_cell.length_a   1.000
_cell.length_b   1.000
_cell.length_c   1.000
_cell.angle_alpha   90.00
_cell.angle_beta   90.00
_cell.angle_gamma   90.00
#
_symmetry.space_group_name_H-M   'P 1'
#
loop_
_entity.id
_entity.type
_entity.pdbx_description
1 polymer ?
#
loop_
_entity_poly.entity_id
_entity_poly.type
_entity_poly.pdbx_seq_one_letter_code
_entity_poly.pdbx_strand_id
1 'polypeptide(L)'
;MDAYSQAEHAVADAGTHIDDLVKRPYAAGFVTDIESDTIAPGLNEDVVRFISARKSEPDWLLEWRLAAYRHWRTMPTPEWAHLDFPAIDFESISYFSAPRSQKDRPKSLDEVDPELLRTYEKLGIPLHERAALAGVAVDAVFDSVSIGTTFKDKLNEAGVVFCSIAEAVQTHPEIIRRYLGSVVPTRDN
;
A
#
# COMPACT_ATOMS: atom_id res chain seq x y z
N MET A 1 -7.73 58.21 9.97
CA MET A 1 -8.90 57.34 9.85
C MET A 1 -8.48 56.08 9.07
N ASP A 2 -7.32 55.48 9.42
CA ASP A 2 -6.52 54.71 8.43
C ASP A 2 -5.96 53.38 8.92
N ALA A 3 -6.30 52.93 10.14
CA ALA A 3 -5.85 51.64 10.66
C ALA A 3 -6.76 50.47 10.23
N TYR A 4 -8.05 50.72 10.01
CA TYR A 4 -9.02 49.69 9.61
C TYR A 4 -8.90 49.30 8.13
N SER A 5 -8.57 50.25 7.25
CA SER A 5 -8.42 50.02 5.81
C SER A 5 -7.18 49.16 5.47
N GLN A 6 -6.10 49.27 6.24
CA GLN A 6 -4.90 48.44 6.05
C GLN A 6 -5.08 47.00 6.54
N ALA A 7 -5.94 46.77 7.53
CA ALA A 7 -6.23 45.42 8.04
C ALA A 7 -7.09 44.60 7.07
N GLU A 8 -8.08 45.21 6.42
CA GLU A 8 -8.90 44.54 5.38
C GLU A 8 -8.07 44.19 4.14
N HIS A 9 -7.14 45.06 3.73
CA HIS A 9 -6.25 44.79 2.60
C HIS A 9 -5.27 43.63 2.86
N ALA A 10 -4.74 43.50 4.08
CA ALA A 10 -3.80 42.44 4.44
C ALA A 10 -4.47 41.05 4.55
N VAL A 11 -5.74 40.99 5.00
CA VAL A 11 -6.50 39.73 5.09
C VAL A 11 -6.98 39.27 3.71
N ALA A 12 -7.34 40.20 2.82
CA ALA A 12 -7.68 39.88 1.43
C ALA A 12 -6.47 39.30 0.66
N ASP A 13 -5.27 39.86 0.85
CA ASP A 13 -4.04 39.46 0.16
C ASP A 13 -3.53 38.06 0.60
N ALA A 14 -3.68 37.75 1.90
CA ALA A 14 -3.33 36.43 2.45
C ALA A 14 -4.24 35.31 1.93
N GLY A 15 -5.54 35.58 1.72
CA GLY A 15 -6.49 34.62 1.15
C GLY A 15 -6.17 34.27 -0.30
N THR A 16 -5.83 35.26 -1.12
CA THR A 16 -5.38 35.06 -2.51
C THR A 16 -4.08 34.27 -2.60
N HIS A 17 -3.12 34.52 -1.71
CA HIS A 17 -1.84 33.81 -1.72
C HIS A 17 -1.99 32.32 -1.34
N ILE A 18 -2.89 31.97 -0.40
CA ILE A 18 -3.16 30.58 -0.04
C ILE A 18 -3.88 29.86 -1.19
N ASP A 19 -4.87 30.51 -1.82
CA ASP A 19 -5.57 29.96 -2.98
C ASP A 19 -4.61 29.69 -4.15
N ASP A 20 -3.66 30.58 -4.39
CA ASP A 20 -2.63 30.42 -5.41
C ASP A 20 -1.61 29.33 -5.06
N LEU A 21 -1.36 29.08 -3.77
CA LEU A 21 -0.52 27.96 -3.31
C LEU A 21 -1.24 26.61 -3.44
N VAL A 22 -2.54 26.56 -3.16
CA VAL A 22 -3.37 25.34 -3.30
C VAL A 22 -3.59 24.97 -4.76
N LYS A 23 -3.70 25.97 -5.66
CA LYS A 23 -3.85 25.74 -7.11
C LYS A 23 -2.55 25.36 -7.82
N ARG A 24 -1.39 25.46 -7.15
CA ARG A 24 -0.12 25.06 -7.75
C ARG A 24 -0.12 23.54 -7.99
N PRO A 25 0.14 23.09 -9.23
CA PRO A 25 0.29 21.67 -9.49
C PRO A 25 1.45 21.11 -8.65
N TYR A 26 1.29 19.87 -8.19
CA TYR A 26 2.27 19.19 -7.34
C TYR A 26 3.65 19.15 -8.02
N ALA A 27 4.56 20.02 -7.56
CA ALA A 27 5.81 20.30 -8.26
C ALA A 27 6.82 19.15 -8.23
N ALA A 28 6.69 18.22 -7.28
CA ALA A 28 7.63 17.11 -7.12
C ALA A 28 7.38 15.94 -8.09
N GLY A 29 6.25 15.92 -8.80
CA GLY A 29 6.02 14.98 -9.91
C GLY A 29 5.98 13.49 -9.53
N PHE A 30 5.84 13.15 -8.24
CA PHE A 30 5.56 11.79 -7.75
C PHE A 30 4.10 11.42 -8.01
N VAL A 31 3.76 11.34 -9.28
CA VAL A 31 2.50 10.78 -9.77
C VAL A 31 2.88 9.67 -10.73
N THR A 32 2.22 8.52 -10.55
CA THR A 32 2.38 7.37 -11.41
C THR A 32 1.07 7.16 -12.14
N ASP A 33 1.08 7.44 -13.44
CA ASP A 33 -0.10 7.28 -14.29
C ASP A 33 -0.12 5.85 -14.85
N ILE A 34 -0.71 4.94 -14.07
CA ILE A 34 -0.86 3.54 -14.42
C ILE A 34 -2.31 3.15 -14.31
N GLU A 35 -2.82 2.54 -15.38
CA GLU A 35 -4.16 1.99 -15.39
C GLU A 35 -4.27 0.91 -14.31
N SER A 36 -5.11 1.19 -13.31
CA SER A 36 -5.27 0.34 -12.14
C SER A 36 -6.70 -0.16 -12.02
N ASP A 37 -6.86 -1.35 -11.46
CA ASP A 37 -8.14 -1.91 -11.05
C ASP A 37 -8.30 -1.74 -9.54
N THR A 38 -9.03 -0.68 -9.18
CA THR A 38 -9.29 -0.27 -7.81
C THR A 38 -10.73 -0.58 -7.45
N ILE A 39 -10.95 -1.22 -6.30
CA ILE A 39 -12.31 -1.53 -5.84
C ILE A 39 -13.01 -0.29 -5.28
N ALA A 40 -14.33 -0.34 -5.21
CA ALA A 40 -15.11 0.69 -4.55
C ALA A 40 -14.71 0.84 -3.07
N PRO A 41 -14.81 2.06 -2.50
CA PRO A 41 -14.58 2.28 -1.08
C PRO A 41 -15.45 1.40 -0.17
N GLY A 42 -14.90 1.04 0.99
CA GLY A 42 -15.64 0.34 2.04
C GLY A 42 -14.76 -0.59 2.88
N LEU A 43 -15.00 -0.63 4.18
CA LEU A 43 -14.39 -1.58 5.10
C LEU A 43 -15.45 -2.47 5.77
N ASN A 44 -15.78 -3.57 5.11
CA ASN A 44 -16.75 -4.56 5.59
C ASN A 44 -16.30 -5.99 5.30
N GLU A 45 -17.04 -6.98 5.82
CA GLU A 45 -16.73 -8.40 5.59
C GLU A 45 -16.72 -8.78 4.11
N ASP A 46 -17.56 -8.16 3.28
CA ASP A 46 -17.63 -8.46 1.84
C ASP A 46 -16.37 -8.01 1.12
N VAL A 47 -15.81 -6.86 1.49
CA VAL A 47 -14.51 -6.39 0.98
C VAL A 47 -13.38 -7.33 1.42
N VAL A 48 -13.38 -7.79 2.68
CA VAL A 48 -12.41 -8.77 3.16
C VAL A 48 -12.50 -10.08 2.36
N ARG A 49 -13.71 -10.60 2.15
CA ARG A 49 -13.97 -11.81 1.35
C ARG A 49 -13.53 -11.62 -0.10
N PHE A 50 -13.85 -10.46 -0.69
CA PHE A 50 -13.46 -10.13 -2.06
C PHE A 50 -11.94 -10.14 -2.22
N ILE A 51 -11.19 -9.47 -1.33
CA ILE A 51 -9.72 -9.41 -1.39
C ILE A 51 -9.13 -10.81 -1.21
N SER A 52 -9.62 -11.57 -0.24
CA SER A 52 -9.20 -12.96 0.02
C SER A 52 -9.40 -13.84 -1.22
N ALA A 53 -10.58 -13.78 -1.84
CA ALA A 53 -10.90 -14.55 -3.04
C ALA A 53 -10.03 -14.13 -4.23
N ARG A 54 -9.84 -12.82 -4.41
CA ARG A 54 -8.99 -12.25 -5.48
C ARG A 54 -7.53 -12.66 -5.35
N LYS A 55 -7.05 -12.86 -4.12
CA LYS A 55 -5.69 -13.37 -3.83
C LYS A 55 -5.61 -14.90 -3.76
N SER A 56 -6.74 -15.60 -3.93
CA SER A 56 -6.85 -17.06 -3.81
C SER A 56 -6.30 -17.57 -2.47
N GLU A 57 -6.63 -16.85 -1.39
CA GLU A 57 -6.24 -17.22 -0.03
C GLU A 57 -7.06 -18.43 0.46
N PRO A 58 -6.47 -19.31 1.30
CA PRO A 58 -7.17 -20.45 1.88
C PRO A 58 -8.17 -20.01 2.95
N ASP A 59 -9.22 -20.83 3.16
CA ASP A 59 -10.33 -20.51 4.07
C ASP A 59 -9.90 -20.18 5.50
N TRP A 60 -8.86 -20.84 6.01
CA TRP A 60 -8.38 -20.56 7.36
C TRP A 60 -7.82 -19.14 7.51
N LEU A 61 -7.24 -18.59 6.45
CA LEU A 61 -6.71 -17.22 6.45
C LEU A 61 -7.85 -16.21 6.30
N LEU A 62 -8.86 -16.51 5.47
CA LEU A 62 -10.09 -15.72 5.39
C LEU A 62 -10.75 -15.60 6.76
N GLU A 63 -10.96 -16.73 7.46
CA GLU A 63 -11.57 -16.72 8.79
C GLU A 63 -10.71 -15.96 9.82
N TRP A 64 -9.38 -16.08 9.72
CA TRP A 64 -8.47 -15.29 10.56
C TRP A 64 -8.64 -13.78 10.33
N ARG A 65 -8.75 -13.33 9.07
CA ARG A 65 -8.98 -11.92 8.71
C ARG A 65 -10.36 -11.43 9.17
N LEU A 66 -11.40 -12.23 8.99
CA LEU A 66 -12.75 -11.89 9.43
C LEU A 66 -12.84 -11.77 10.96
N ALA A 67 -12.19 -12.69 11.68
CA ALA A 67 -12.09 -12.60 13.14
C ALA A 67 -11.35 -11.32 13.57
N ALA A 68 -10.27 -10.94 12.88
CA ALA A 68 -9.55 -9.69 13.12
C ALA A 68 -10.44 -8.47 12.88
N TYR A 69 -11.16 -8.41 11.75
CA TYR A 69 -12.08 -7.32 11.42
C TYR A 69 -13.20 -7.18 12.47
N ARG A 70 -13.84 -8.30 12.83
CA ARG A 70 -14.89 -8.32 13.86
C ARG A 70 -14.37 -7.81 15.20
N HIS A 71 -13.16 -8.20 15.58
CA HIS A 71 -12.54 -7.70 16.81
C HIS A 71 -12.22 -6.21 16.72
N TRP A 72 -11.60 -5.76 15.63
CA TRP A 72 -11.28 -4.35 15.41
C TRP A 72 -12.51 -3.44 15.52
N ARG A 73 -13.66 -3.86 15.01
CA ARG A 73 -14.93 -3.13 15.16
C ARG A 73 -15.40 -2.95 16.61
N THR A 74 -14.86 -3.71 17.56
CA THR A 74 -15.16 -3.58 19.00
C THR A 74 -14.17 -2.70 19.75
N MET A 75 -13.09 -2.25 19.09
CA MET A 75 -12.00 -1.53 19.73
C MET A 75 -12.29 -0.01 19.73
N PRO A 76 -12.05 0.69 20.84
CA PRO A 76 -12.17 2.14 20.87
C PRO A 76 -11.00 2.80 20.13
N THR A 77 -11.25 3.97 19.54
CA THR A 77 -10.18 4.77 18.93
C THR A 77 -9.24 5.29 20.03
N PRO A 78 -7.91 5.16 19.89
CA PRO A 78 -6.97 5.67 20.88
C PRO A 78 -6.93 7.19 20.89
N GLU A 79 -7.11 7.80 22.07
CA GLU A 79 -7.11 9.27 22.27
C GLU A 79 -5.90 9.78 23.07
N TRP A 80 -4.91 8.93 23.35
CA TRP A 80 -3.75 9.28 24.19
C TRP A 80 -2.72 10.19 23.49
N ALA A 81 -2.79 10.33 22.17
CA ALA A 81 -1.90 11.19 21.41
C ALA A 81 -2.38 12.65 21.45
N HIS A 82 -1.46 13.61 21.54
CA HIS A 82 -1.76 15.05 21.44
C HIS A 82 -1.99 15.47 19.99
N LEU A 83 -3.01 14.90 19.36
CA LEU A 83 -3.39 15.15 17.97
C LEU A 83 -4.88 15.51 17.94
N ASP A 84 -5.20 16.58 17.21
CA ASP A 84 -6.59 16.95 16.92
C ASP A 84 -6.83 16.71 15.42
N PHE A 85 -7.65 15.71 15.11
CA PHE A 85 -8.01 15.34 13.75
C PHE A 85 -9.46 14.84 13.73
N PRO A 86 -10.19 15.08 12.62
CA PRO A 86 -11.54 14.56 12.47
C PRO A 86 -11.54 13.03 12.50
N ALA A 87 -12.66 12.44 12.94
CA ALA A 87 -12.82 10.99 12.93
C ALA A 87 -12.55 10.42 11.53
N ILE A 88 -11.76 9.35 11.47
CA ILE A 88 -11.40 8.71 10.21
C ILE A 88 -12.62 7.93 9.72
N ASP A 89 -13.13 8.31 8.55
CA ASP A 89 -14.13 7.53 7.84
C ASP A 89 -13.45 6.37 7.09
N PHE A 90 -13.31 5.24 7.77
CA PHE A 90 -12.74 4.02 7.19
C PHE A 90 -13.59 3.47 6.03
N GLU A 91 -14.89 3.77 5.95
CA GLU A 91 -15.73 3.29 4.85
C GLU A 91 -15.54 4.10 3.56
N SER A 92 -14.95 5.31 3.65
CA SER A 92 -14.62 6.15 2.50
C SER A 92 -13.34 5.74 1.75
N ILE A 93 -12.59 4.76 2.27
CA ILE A 93 -11.28 4.34 1.74
C ILE A 93 -11.43 3.11 0.83
N SER A 94 -10.69 3.08 -0.28
CA SER A 94 -10.52 1.86 -1.08
C SER A 94 -9.37 1.02 -0.54
N TYR A 95 -9.64 -0.25 -0.22
CA TYR A 95 -8.69 -1.17 0.41
C TYR A 95 -7.97 -2.10 -0.56
N PHE A 96 -8.23 -1.97 -1.86
CA PHE A 96 -7.54 -2.76 -2.88
C PHE A 96 -7.38 -1.98 -4.18
N SER A 97 -6.14 -1.94 -4.67
CA SER A 97 -5.78 -1.45 -5.99
C SER A 97 -4.66 -2.34 -6.54
N ALA A 98 -4.67 -2.55 -7.85
CA ALA A 98 -3.61 -3.28 -8.54
C ALA A 98 -3.49 -2.79 -9.99
N PRO A 99 -2.27 -2.71 -10.55
CA PRO A 99 -2.08 -2.42 -11.98
C PRO A 99 -2.83 -3.42 -12.88
N ARG A 100 -3.48 -2.94 -13.94
CA ARG A 100 -4.28 -3.77 -14.87
C ARG A 100 -3.46 -4.68 -15.77
N SER A 101 -2.18 -4.37 -16.01
CA SER A 101 -1.28 -5.15 -16.88
C SER A 101 -0.97 -6.57 -16.36
N GLN A 102 -1.58 -6.99 -15.24
CA GLN A 102 -1.35 -8.27 -14.56
C GLN A 102 -2.20 -9.46 -15.03
N LYS A 103 -2.81 -9.44 -16.22
CA LYS A 103 -3.45 -10.67 -16.75
C LYS A 103 -2.45 -11.83 -16.81
N ASP A 104 -1.16 -11.52 -16.94
CA ASP A 104 -0.05 -12.39 -16.63
C ASP A 104 0.90 -11.61 -15.69
N ARG A 105 0.95 -11.98 -14.39
CA ARG A 105 1.90 -11.36 -13.46
C ARG A 105 3.32 -11.44 -14.06
N PRO A 106 4.09 -10.35 -14.07
CA PRO A 106 5.49 -10.39 -14.51
C PRO A 106 6.23 -11.49 -13.74
N LYS A 107 6.78 -12.47 -14.45
CA LYS A 107 7.58 -13.54 -13.85
C LYS A 107 8.99 -13.07 -13.53
N SER A 108 9.40 -11.96 -14.15
CA SER A 108 10.67 -11.28 -13.91
C SER A 108 10.46 -9.76 -13.96
N LEU A 109 11.47 -9.02 -13.49
CA LEU A 109 11.50 -7.57 -13.59
C LEU A 109 11.45 -7.06 -15.05
N ASP A 110 11.82 -7.89 -16.02
CA ASP A 110 11.86 -7.52 -17.44
C ASP A 110 10.47 -7.47 -18.08
N GLU A 111 9.47 -8.10 -17.44
CA GLU A 111 8.07 -8.12 -17.87
C GLU A 111 7.23 -7.01 -17.21
N VAL A 112 7.85 -6.18 -16.36
CA VAL A 112 7.20 -5.10 -15.62
C VAL A 112 6.96 -3.89 -16.54
N ASP A 113 5.83 -3.20 -16.33
CA ASP A 113 5.50 -1.99 -17.07
C ASP A 113 6.63 -0.92 -16.97
N PRO A 114 7.10 -0.34 -18.08
CA PRO A 114 8.15 0.67 -18.07
C PRO A 114 7.85 1.88 -17.17
N GLU A 115 6.58 2.25 -16.98
CA GLU A 115 6.20 3.36 -16.10
C GLU A 115 6.36 3.00 -14.61
N LEU A 116 6.20 1.73 -14.24
CA LEU A 116 6.56 1.24 -12.90
C LEU A 116 8.06 1.36 -12.68
N LEU A 117 8.88 0.89 -13.63
CA LEU A 117 10.34 0.96 -13.53
C LEU A 117 10.81 2.40 -13.36
N ARG A 118 10.27 3.33 -14.16
CA ARG A 118 10.53 4.78 -14.01
C ARG A 118 10.08 5.33 -12.67
N THR A 119 8.97 4.84 -12.12
CA THR A 119 8.51 5.24 -10.79
C THR A 119 9.52 4.84 -9.73
N TYR A 120 10.01 3.60 -9.75
CA TYR A 120 11.05 3.16 -8.82
C TYR A 120 12.37 3.91 -9.02
N GLU A 121 12.75 4.24 -10.26
CA GLU A 121 13.91 5.09 -10.54
C GLU A 121 13.76 6.50 -9.94
N LYS A 122 12.59 7.15 -10.12
CA LYS A 122 12.28 8.44 -9.49
C LYS A 122 12.37 8.39 -7.96
N LEU A 123 12.02 7.24 -7.37
CA LEU A 123 12.14 6.98 -5.92
C LEU A 123 13.58 6.62 -5.49
N GLY A 124 14.55 6.56 -6.42
CA GLY A 124 15.95 6.22 -6.12
C GLY A 124 16.20 4.72 -5.91
N ILE A 125 15.32 3.87 -6.43
CA ILE A 125 15.36 2.41 -6.30
C ILE A 125 15.48 1.78 -7.70
N PRO A 126 16.65 1.85 -8.37
CA PRO A 126 16.81 1.23 -9.68
C PRO A 126 16.77 -0.30 -9.55
N LEU A 127 15.66 -0.91 -9.94
CA LEU A 127 15.38 -2.33 -9.69
C LEU A 127 16.37 -3.26 -10.42
N HIS A 128 16.70 -2.96 -11.68
CA HIS A 128 17.66 -3.75 -12.47
C HIS A 128 19.10 -3.62 -11.93
N GLU A 129 19.54 -2.40 -11.61
CA GLU A 129 20.90 -2.16 -11.12
C GLU A 129 21.11 -2.74 -9.73
N ARG A 130 20.13 -2.60 -8.82
CA ARG A 130 20.22 -3.21 -7.48
C ARG A 130 20.20 -4.73 -7.54
N ALA A 131 19.42 -5.31 -8.44
CA ALA A 131 19.45 -6.75 -8.67
C ALA A 131 20.81 -7.21 -9.22
N ALA A 132 21.36 -6.53 -10.23
CA ALA A 132 22.60 -6.96 -10.87
C ALA A 132 23.86 -6.69 -10.04
N LEU A 133 23.95 -5.54 -9.37
CA LEU A 133 25.21 -5.05 -8.76
C LEU A 133 25.35 -5.39 -7.28
N ALA A 134 24.24 -5.52 -6.54
CA ALA A 134 24.30 -5.64 -5.08
C ALA A 134 24.10 -7.08 -4.57
N GLY A 135 23.69 -8.03 -5.41
CA GLY A 135 23.32 -9.37 -4.96
C GLY A 135 22.12 -9.37 -3.99
N VAL A 136 21.31 -8.31 -4.02
CA VAL A 136 20.20 -8.09 -3.10
C VAL A 136 18.92 -8.65 -3.71
N ALA A 137 18.25 -9.53 -2.96
CA ALA A 137 16.93 -10.01 -3.28
C ALA A 137 15.88 -8.96 -2.93
N VAL A 138 15.03 -8.60 -3.89
CA VAL A 138 14.01 -7.56 -3.77
C VAL A 138 12.67 -8.16 -4.16
N ASP A 139 11.65 -7.99 -3.32
CA ASP A 139 10.24 -8.15 -3.70
C ASP A 139 9.66 -6.76 -3.92
N ALA A 140 9.48 -6.37 -5.18
CA ALA A 140 8.93 -5.07 -5.52
C ALA A 140 7.40 -5.15 -5.39
N VAL A 141 6.82 -4.33 -4.51
CA VAL A 141 5.37 -4.25 -4.28
C VAL A 141 4.86 -2.91 -4.77
N PHE A 142 3.84 -2.96 -5.64
CA PHE A 142 3.12 -1.79 -6.11
C PHE A 142 1.63 -1.96 -5.79
N ASP A 143 1.05 -0.99 -5.09
CA ASP A 143 -0.27 -1.10 -4.47
C ASP A 143 -0.42 -2.42 -3.66
N SER A 144 -1.43 -3.23 -3.99
CA SER A 144 -1.81 -4.42 -3.22
C SER A 144 -1.12 -5.72 -3.68
N VAL A 145 -0.20 -5.64 -4.64
CA VAL A 145 0.42 -6.80 -5.32
C VAL A 145 1.95 -6.71 -5.40
N SER A 146 2.61 -7.87 -5.37
CA SER A 146 4.02 -7.98 -5.77
C SER A 146 4.09 -7.99 -7.31
N ILE A 147 4.95 -7.14 -7.86
CA ILE A 147 5.21 -6.99 -9.29
C ILE A 147 6.45 -7.79 -9.74
N GLY A 148 7.26 -8.29 -8.82
CA GLY A 148 8.41 -9.13 -9.16
C GLY A 148 9.33 -9.39 -7.98
N THR A 149 9.91 -10.59 -7.94
CA THR A 149 10.88 -11.01 -6.92
C THR A 149 12.21 -11.38 -7.59
N THR A 150 13.34 -10.88 -7.10
CA THR A 150 14.68 -11.22 -7.62
C THR A 150 15.39 -12.26 -6.75
N PHE A 151 16.39 -12.96 -7.31
CA PHE A 151 17.26 -13.94 -6.60
C PHE A 151 16.57 -15.16 -5.98
N LYS A 152 15.29 -15.39 -6.28
CA LYS A 152 14.52 -16.49 -5.72
C LYS A 152 15.20 -17.86 -5.86
N ASP A 153 15.67 -18.21 -7.06
CA ASP A 153 16.29 -19.53 -7.30
C ASP A 153 17.61 -19.69 -6.54
N LYS A 154 18.48 -18.67 -6.57
CA LYS A 154 19.77 -18.69 -5.83
C LYS A 154 19.57 -18.77 -4.32
N LEU A 155 18.57 -18.07 -3.79
CA LEU A 155 18.23 -18.14 -2.37
C LEU A 155 17.64 -19.50 -2.00
N ASN A 156 16.81 -20.06 -2.86
CA ASN A 156 16.24 -21.38 -2.67
C ASN A 156 17.32 -22.48 -2.65
N GLU A 157 18.33 -22.39 -3.54
CA GLU A 157 19.51 -23.27 -3.51
C GLU A 157 20.26 -23.21 -2.18
N ALA A 158 20.25 -22.07 -1.49
CA ALA A 158 20.82 -21.88 -0.16
C ALA A 158 19.87 -22.26 1.00
N GLY A 159 18.66 -22.77 0.70
CA GLY A 159 17.64 -23.13 1.68
C GLY A 159 16.83 -21.94 2.24
N VAL A 160 16.89 -20.77 1.59
CA VAL A 160 16.18 -19.56 2.00
C VAL A 160 14.87 -19.44 1.22
N VAL A 161 13.74 -19.39 1.93
CA VAL A 161 12.42 -19.10 1.34
C VAL A 161 12.23 -17.59 1.24
N PHE A 162 12.38 -17.04 0.03
CA PHE A 162 12.15 -15.63 -0.26
C PHE A 162 11.07 -15.47 -1.33
N CYS A 163 9.87 -15.11 -0.90
CA CYS A 163 8.72 -14.89 -1.76
C CYS A 163 7.72 -13.93 -1.10
N SER A 164 6.77 -13.42 -1.89
CA SER A 164 5.69 -12.59 -1.38
C SER A 164 4.77 -13.37 -0.43
N ILE A 165 4.06 -12.68 0.47
CA ILE A 165 3.11 -13.33 1.38
C ILE A 165 1.99 -14.08 0.63
N ALA A 166 1.53 -13.54 -0.50
CA ALA A 166 0.49 -14.18 -1.31
C ALA A 166 0.96 -15.53 -1.86
N GLU A 167 2.23 -15.61 -2.28
CA GLU A 167 2.83 -16.87 -2.70
C GLU A 167 3.07 -17.80 -1.51
N ALA A 168 3.63 -17.29 -0.41
CA ALA A 168 3.95 -18.09 0.77
C ALA A 168 2.72 -18.75 1.39
N VAL A 169 1.56 -18.06 1.37
CA VAL A 169 0.28 -18.62 1.83
C VAL A 169 -0.16 -19.83 1.00
N GLN A 170 0.18 -19.87 -0.29
CA GLN A 170 -0.18 -20.98 -1.18
C GLN A 170 0.86 -22.11 -1.16
N THR A 171 2.15 -21.76 -1.07
CA THR A 171 3.27 -22.69 -1.22
C THR A 171 3.79 -23.25 0.11
N HIS A 172 3.67 -22.48 1.20
CA HIS A 172 4.15 -22.82 2.55
C HIS A 172 3.08 -22.52 3.64
N PRO A 173 1.82 -22.95 3.46
CA PRO A 173 0.71 -22.60 4.37
C PRO A 173 0.96 -23.02 5.82
N GLU A 174 1.68 -24.10 6.06
CA GLU A 174 2.03 -24.60 7.39
C GLU A 174 2.97 -23.66 8.15
N ILE A 175 3.91 -23.03 7.45
CA ILE A 175 4.82 -22.03 8.05
C ILE A 175 4.02 -20.78 8.39
N ILE A 176 3.22 -20.27 7.45
CA ILE A 176 2.43 -19.07 7.69
C ILE A 176 1.44 -19.30 8.84
N ARG A 177 0.71 -20.41 8.84
CA ARG A 177 -0.27 -20.71 9.89
C ARG A 177 0.37 -20.84 11.27
N ARG A 178 1.62 -21.30 11.36
CA ARG A 178 2.35 -21.42 12.62
C ARG A 178 2.77 -20.06 13.18
N TYR A 179 3.19 -19.13 12.33
CA TYR A 179 3.84 -17.89 12.78
C TYR A 179 3.00 -16.62 12.61
N LEU A 180 1.97 -16.63 11.76
CA LEU A 180 1.09 -15.49 11.56
C LEU A 180 0.42 -15.09 12.88
N GLY A 181 0.59 -13.81 13.26
CA GLY A 181 0.02 -13.27 14.49
C GLY A 181 0.74 -13.64 15.78
N SER A 182 1.89 -14.33 15.71
CA SER A 182 2.65 -14.75 16.91
C SER A 182 3.38 -13.60 17.61
N VAL A 183 3.89 -12.63 16.84
CA VAL A 183 4.58 -11.44 17.36
C VAL A 183 3.63 -10.24 17.48
N VAL A 184 2.86 -9.98 16.42
CA VAL A 184 1.85 -8.91 16.38
C VAL A 184 0.48 -9.56 16.21
N PRO A 185 -0.29 -9.75 17.30
CA PRO A 185 -1.58 -10.43 17.24
C PRO A 185 -2.67 -9.54 16.62
N THR A 186 -3.82 -10.12 16.29
CA THR A 186 -4.99 -9.38 15.76
C THR A 186 -5.58 -8.36 16.73
N ARG A 187 -5.14 -8.36 17.99
CA ARG A 187 -5.61 -7.50 19.08
C ARG A 187 -4.63 -6.38 19.45
N ASP A 188 -3.56 -6.19 18.67
CA ASP A 188 -2.48 -5.25 18.99
C ASP A 188 -2.85 -3.77 18.82
N ASN A 189 -3.90 -3.48 18.05
CA ASN A 189 -4.32 -2.11 17.72
C ASN A 189 -5.06 -1.38 18.87
#